data_AF-A0AAN4L858-F1
#
_entry.id   AF-A0AAN4L858-F1
#
_cell.length_a   1.000
_cell.length_b   1.000
_cell.length_c   1.000
_cell.angle_alpha   90.00
_cell.angle_beta   90.00
_cell.angle_gamma   90.00
#
_symmetry.space_group_name_H-M   'P 1'
#
loop_
_entity.id
_entity.type
_entity.pdbx_description
1 polymer ?
#
loop_
_entity_poly.entity_id
_entity_poly.type
_entity_poly.pdbx_seq_one_letter_code
_entity_poly.pdbx_strand_id
1 'polypeptide(L)'
;MDKFIVDEDLQVILQNEEDGTSAPIKGGITAQDFEVISTYQKGWLTFAYLRDHQGIWWFNARKNKASLFSRDTEAFRVIDEDYCCDSQYVYLEDQAVPDSDPDSFRLLPDTPYFAQDQRYLYVKSSTHFHLFEDIDTNSVIAHHDYCTDKDHLFHLSSSLRYANGKKDEVRAWLQEHHPDVPGWWNVHYAHSVEGHTQITGNWYETASSIFYRTEWGGTYRREAKGVLNLVRGADRSTFEPLDEQFARDRERVYFQWRTVKGADPDTFQPLGGPFGRDGKHVYYNGYRVDEADARQFVAFAGTEHLGLSKDQQHVYRAEVIRTSQPFGHPDDVLQIIKGADAATFELITPSGSWAVDANRVYLWGKPNKHIDRVSFTHLFDADPQSWAMDQKGLYNANGNRTVKGINGSTFVMLNQYWGKDDRVVFSFVTGGVYKSGDAATFMVTDDIGGAEDVLFRYTVEGGTVRKKKR
;
A
#
# COMPACT_ATOMS: atom_id res chain seq x y z
N MET A 1 -35.60 -7.47 14.96
CA MET A 1 -34.20 -7.76 15.33
C MET A 1 -34.11 -9.18 15.81
N ASP A 2 -33.14 -9.95 15.31
CA ASP A 2 -32.93 -11.29 15.82
C ASP A 2 -32.70 -11.26 17.33
N LYS A 3 -33.22 -12.25 18.04
CA LYS A 3 -33.11 -12.35 19.49
C LYS A 3 -32.17 -13.46 19.88
N PHE A 4 -31.32 -13.19 20.85
CA PHE A 4 -30.54 -14.22 21.52
C PHE A 4 -31.35 -14.73 22.71
N ILE A 5 -31.64 -16.03 22.74
CA ILE A 5 -32.43 -16.67 23.80
C ILE A 5 -31.78 -17.98 24.23
N VAL A 6 -32.06 -18.40 25.46
CA VAL A 6 -31.73 -19.74 25.95
C VAL A 6 -32.95 -20.63 25.70
N ASP A 7 -32.78 -21.74 25.00
CA ASP A 7 -33.84 -22.70 24.72
C ASP A 7 -34.06 -23.70 25.87
N GLU A 8 -35.02 -24.61 25.69
CA GLU A 8 -35.36 -25.64 26.68
C GLU A 8 -34.23 -26.64 26.94
N ASP A 9 -33.30 -26.80 25.98
CA ASP A 9 -32.12 -27.66 26.08
C ASP A 9 -30.89 -26.92 26.67
N LEU A 10 -31.09 -25.72 27.22
CA LEU A 10 -30.05 -24.85 27.77
C LEU A 10 -28.98 -24.45 26.74
N GLN A 11 -29.36 -24.34 25.46
CA GLN A 11 -28.52 -23.81 24.40
C GLN A 11 -28.82 -22.34 24.13
N VAL A 12 -27.78 -21.57 23.84
CA VAL A 12 -27.94 -20.21 23.33
C VAL A 12 -28.25 -20.29 21.84
N ILE A 13 -29.43 -19.81 21.45
CA ILE A 13 -29.91 -19.81 20.07
C ILE A 13 -30.12 -18.36 19.59
N LEU A 14 -29.95 -18.15 18.28
CA LEU A 14 -30.37 -16.94 17.58
C LEU A 14 -31.74 -17.21 16.94
N GLN A 15 -32.76 -16.46 17.34
CA GLN A 15 -34.09 -16.51 16.77
C GLN A 15 -34.30 -15.35 15.79
N ASN A 16 -34.63 -15.67 14.55
CA ASN A 16 -35.03 -14.71 13.54
C ASN A 16 -36.42 -14.16 13.87
N GLU A 17 -36.56 -12.84 13.87
CA GLU A 17 -37.82 -12.19 14.23
C GLU A 17 -38.89 -12.21 13.11
N GLU A 18 -38.49 -12.33 11.85
CA GLU A 18 -39.40 -12.26 10.69
C GLU A 18 -40.12 -13.58 10.45
N ASP A 19 -39.40 -14.71 10.52
CA ASP A 19 -39.96 -16.04 10.24
C ASP A 19 -40.02 -16.95 11.47
N GLY A 20 -39.52 -16.50 12.62
CA GLY A 20 -39.53 -17.24 13.89
C GLY A 20 -38.56 -18.42 13.93
N THR A 21 -37.75 -18.62 12.89
CA THR A 21 -36.76 -19.70 12.85
C THR A 21 -35.67 -19.47 13.88
N SER A 22 -35.12 -20.55 14.43
CA SER A 22 -34.03 -20.48 15.40
C SER A 22 -32.90 -21.42 15.05
N ALA A 23 -31.68 -20.99 15.36
CA ALA A 23 -30.47 -21.79 15.17
C ALA A 23 -29.54 -21.67 16.39
N PRO A 24 -28.98 -22.79 16.87
CA PRO A 24 -27.92 -22.75 17.88
C PRO A 24 -26.74 -21.91 17.44
N ILE A 25 -26.22 -21.12 18.37
CA ILE A 25 -25.02 -20.32 18.15
C ILE A 25 -23.80 -21.22 18.32
N LYS A 26 -22.90 -21.20 17.34
CA LYS A 26 -21.64 -21.95 17.42
C LYS A 26 -20.66 -21.25 18.35
N GLY A 27 -19.66 -21.99 18.82
CA GLY A 27 -18.46 -21.38 19.41
C GLY A 27 -18.30 -21.54 20.92
N GLY A 28 -19.26 -22.17 21.61
CA GLY A 28 -19.08 -22.65 22.97
C GLY A 28 -19.59 -21.72 24.07
N ILE A 29 -20.28 -20.64 23.71
CA ILE A 29 -21.07 -19.86 24.66
C ILE A 29 -22.18 -20.73 25.27
N THR A 30 -22.41 -20.58 26.57
CA THR A 30 -23.33 -21.41 27.35
C THR A 30 -24.49 -20.60 27.94
N ALA A 31 -25.54 -21.30 28.36
CA ALA A 31 -26.69 -20.67 29.02
C ALA A 31 -26.40 -20.16 30.45
N GLN A 32 -25.33 -20.66 31.10
CA GLN A 32 -25.02 -20.30 32.46
C GLN A 32 -24.51 -18.85 32.52
N ASP A 33 -25.22 -18.02 33.29
CA ASP A 33 -24.99 -16.57 33.42
C ASP A 33 -25.05 -15.81 32.08
N PHE A 34 -25.84 -16.35 31.13
CA PHE A 34 -25.97 -15.79 29.79
C PHE A 34 -26.61 -14.38 29.83
N GLU A 35 -25.96 -13.43 29.15
CA GLU A 35 -26.47 -12.07 28.96
C GLU A 35 -26.11 -11.55 27.56
N VAL A 36 -27.01 -10.76 26.98
CA VAL A 36 -26.72 -9.94 25.80
C VAL A 36 -26.26 -8.57 26.29
N ILE A 37 -24.98 -8.24 26.12
CA ILE A 37 -24.40 -6.97 26.57
C ILE A 37 -24.80 -5.84 25.63
N SER A 38 -24.66 -6.08 24.32
CA SER A 38 -25.00 -5.11 23.29
C SER A 38 -25.24 -5.80 21.96
N THR A 39 -26.06 -5.20 21.10
CA THR A 39 -26.39 -5.70 19.75
C THR A 39 -26.29 -4.58 18.73
N TYR A 40 -25.80 -4.90 17.53
CA TYR A 40 -25.61 -3.95 16.43
C TYR A 40 -26.05 -4.55 15.11
N GLN A 41 -26.47 -3.69 14.18
CA GLN A 41 -26.89 -4.07 12.83
C GLN A 41 -25.87 -3.60 11.80
N LYS A 42 -25.26 -4.53 11.07
CA LYS A 42 -24.45 -4.22 9.89
C LYS A 42 -25.18 -4.75 8.65
N GLY A 43 -26.05 -3.91 8.09
CA GLY A 43 -27.02 -4.33 7.08
C GLY A 43 -28.18 -5.10 7.72
N TRP A 44 -28.48 -6.29 7.19
CA TRP A 44 -29.50 -7.21 7.75
C TRP A 44 -28.91 -8.22 8.75
N LEU A 45 -27.65 -8.05 9.15
CA LEU A 45 -26.94 -8.99 10.01
C LEU A 45 -26.80 -8.44 11.44
N THR A 46 -27.22 -9.25 12.42
CA THR A 46 -27.15 -8.94 13.85
C THR A 46 -25.82 -9.40 14.46
N PHE A 47 -24.99 -8.46 14.90
CA PHE A 47 -23.76 -8.72 15.66
C PHE A 47 -23.99 -8.40 17.14
N ALA A 48 -23.25 -9.02 18.05
CA ALA A 48 -23.46 -8.80 19.48
C ALA A 48 -22.22 -9.04 20.33
N TYR A 49 -22.11 -8.30 21.43
CA TYR A 49 -21.32 -8.69 22.59
C TYR A 49 -22.22 -9.47 23.54
N LEU A 50 -21.80 -10.67 23.91
CA LEU A 50 -22.52 -11.58 24.80
C LEU A 50 -21.66 -11.91 26.01
N ARG A 51 -22.28 -12.32 27.11
CA ARG A 51 -21.60 -12.81 28.31
C ARG A 51 -22.13 -14.19 28.67
N ASP A 52 -21.26 -15.04 29.20
CA ASP A 52 -21.64 -16.20 30.02
C ASP A 52 -20.67 -16.32 31.21
N HIS A 53 -20.77 -17.38 31.99
CA HIS A 53 -19.88 -17.64 33.13
C HIS A 53 -18.38 -17.72 32.79
N GLN A 54 -18.00 -17.91 31.52
CA GLN A 54 -16.60 -17.99 31.08
C GLN A 54 -16.00 -16.63 30.74
N GLY A 55 -16.84 -15.64 30.40
CA GLY A 55 -16.39 -14.30 30.06
C GLY A 55 -17.22 -13.63 28.96
N ILE A 56 -16.54 -12.80 28.17
CA ILE A 56 -17.12 -11.94 27.13
C ILE A 56 -16.86 -12.52 25.74
N TRP A 57 -17.92 -12.55 24.95
CA TRP A 57 -17.97 -13.19 23.64
C TRP A 57 -18.38 -12.20 22.55
N TRP A 58 -17.75 -12.30 21.39
CA TRP A 58 -18.19 -11.61 20.18
C TRP A 58 -18.96 -12.56 19.28
N PHE A 59 -20.21 -12.23 18.98
CA PHE A 59 -21.03 -12.96 18.04
C PHE A 59 -20.90 -12.39 16.62
N ASN A 60 -20.32 -13.20 15.72
CA ASN A 60 -20.22 -12.89 14.30
C ASN A 60 -21.36 -13.54 13.51
N ALA A 61 -22.34 -12.73 13.11
CA ALA A 61 -23.53 -13.14 12.38
C ALA A 61 -23.22 -13.95 11.11
N ARG A 62 -22.17 -13.55 10.36
CA ARG A 62 -21.79 -14.18 9.09
C ARG A 62 -21.36 -15.63 9.26
N LYS A 63 -20.82 -15.97 10.43
CA LYS A 63 -20.34 -17.30 10.76
C LYS A 63 -21.33 -18.06 11.65
N ASN A 64 -22.38 -17.39 12.14
CA ASN A 64 -23.22 -17.83 13.25
C ASN A 64 -22.37 -18.41 14.39
N LYS A 65 -21.38 -17.64 14.85
CA LYS A 65 -20.38 -18.10 15.83
C LYS A 65 -20.05 -17.00 16.84
N ALA A 66 -20.13 -17.34 18.13
CA ALA A 66 -19.56 -16.59 19.24
C ALA A 66 -18.09 -16.99 19.49
N SER A 67 -17.21 -16.03 19.76
CA SER A 67 -15.81 -16.28 20.12
C SER A 67 -15.52 -15.61 21.47
N LEU A 68 -15.04 -16.36 22.45
CA LEU A 68 -14.57 -15.82 23.73
C LEU A 68 -13.29 -15.03 23.47
N PHE A 69 -13.27 -13.76 23.84
CA PHE A 69 -12.12 -12.88 23.59
C PHE A 69 -11.62 -12.12 24.82
N SER A 70 -12.45 -11.99 25.87
CA SER A 70 -12.02 -11.48 27.17
C SER A 70 -12.63 -12.30 28.31
N ARG A 71 -11.89 -12.42 29.41
CA ARG A 71 -12.36 -13.03 30.67
C ARG A 71 -12.62 -11.98 31.75
N ASP A 72 -12.28 -10.73 31.47
CA ASP A 72 -12.43 -9.62 32.41
C ASP A 72 -13.83 -9.04 32.28
N THR A 73 -14.79 -9.64 32.98
CA THR A 73 -16.20 -9.23 32.93
C THR A 73 -16.49 -7.98 33.75
N GLU A 74 -15.61 -7.61 34.68
CA GLU A 74 -15.83 -6.46 35.57
C GLU A 74 -15.42 -5.14 34.92
N ALA A 75 -14.26 -5.12 34.23
CA ALA A 75 -13.80 -3.93 33.54
C ALA A 75 -14.31 -3.82 32.09
N PHE A 76 -14.90 -4.90 31.55
CA PHE A 76 -15.41 -4.90 30.18
C PHE A 76 -16.46 -3.82 29.97
N ARG A 77 -16.23 -2.98 28.96
CA ARG A 77 -17.20 -1.99 28.51
C ARG A 77 -17.21 -1.91 27.00
N VAL A 78 -18.42 -1.78 26.47
CA VAL A 78 -18.66 -1.42 25.09
C VAL A 78 -18.46 0.10 24.94
N ILE A 79 -17.72 0.52 23.92
CA ILE A 79 -17.53 1.93 23.60
C ILE A 79 -18.46 2.33 22.44
N ASP A 80 -18.44 1.59 21.34
CA ASP A 80 -19.38 1.75 20.22
C ASP A 80 -19.64 0.40 19.50
N GLU A 81 -20.04 0.45 18.23
CA GLU A 81 -20.31 -0.74 17.40
C GLU A 81 -19.07 -1.55 17.01
N ASP A 82 -17.88 -0.95 17.06
CA ASP A 82 -16.62 -1.59 16.66
C ASP A 82 -15.61 -1.67 17.80
N TYR A 83 -15.69 -0.75 18.76
CA TYR A 83 -14.76 -0.68 19.89
C TYR A 83 -15.40 -1.15 21.18
N CYS A 84 -14.64 -1.97 21.89
CA CYS A 84 -14.85 -2.25 23.30
C CYS A 84 -13.48 -2.30 23.99
N CYS A 85 -13.48 -2.37 25.31
CA CYS A 85 -12.25 -2.56 26.06
C CYS A 85 -12.50 -3.32 27.36
N ASP A 86 -11.44 -3.95 27.86
CA ASP A 86 -11.35 -4.43 29.23
C ASP A 86 -10.22 -3.71 29.98
N SER A 87 -9.72 -4.24 31.10
CA SER A 87 -8.62 -3.61 31.84
C SER A 87 -7.28 -3.63 31.12
N GLN A 88 -7.10 -4.45 30.08
CA GLN A 88 -5.81 -4.66 29.42
C GLN A 88 -5.77 -4.13 27.99
N TYR A 89 -6.86 -4.27 27.24
CA TYR A 89 -6.85 -3.98 25.81
C TYR A 89 -8.08 -3.19 25.37
N VAL A 90 -7.85 -2.33 24.39
CA VAL A 90 -8.87 -1.92 23.42
C VAL A 90 -9.00 -3.04 22.40
N TYR A 91 -10.23 -3.38 22.05
CA TYR A 91 -10.56 -4.36 21.05
C TYR A 91 -11.25 -3.70 19.87
N LEU A 92 -10.93 -4.18 18.67
CA LEU A 92 -11.76 -4.01 17.49
C LEU A 92 -12.57 -5.30 17.30
N GLU A 93 -13.88 -5.23 17.54
CA GLU A 93 -14.74 -6.41 17.61
C GLU A 93 -14.18 -7.44 18.63
N ASP A 94 -13.60 -8.54 18.16
CA ASP A 94 -12.95 -9.57 18.99
C ASP A 94 -11.42 -9.54 18.97
N GLN A 95 -10.81 -8.56 18.31
CA GLN A 95 -9.36 -8.50 18.13
C GLN A 95 -8.73 -7.49 19.09
N ALA A 96 -7.96 -8.00 20.05
CA ALA A 96 -7.17 -7.17 20.97
C ALA A 96 -6.14 -6.36 20.19
N VAL A 97 -6.09 -5.05 20.44
CA VAL A 97 -5.08 -4.14 19.89
C VAL A 97 -3.85 -4.17 20.80
N PRO A 98 -2.70 -4.69 20.35
CA PRO A 98 -1.50 -4.76 21.18
C PRO A 98 -1.04 -3.37 21.62
N ASP A 99 -0.57 -3.27 22.86
CA ASP A 99 -0.10 -2.04 23.49
C ASP A 99 -1.10 -0.87 23.50
N SER A 100 -2.39 -1.15 23.27
CA SER A 100 -3.45 -0.16 23.46
C SER A 100 -3.54 0.26 24.92
N ASP A 101 -4.04 1.47 25.15
CA ASP A 101 -4.30 1.99 26.49
C ASP A 101 -5.81 2.20 26.70
N PRO A 102 -6.51 1.23 27.33
CA PRO A 102 -7.94 1.33 27.60
C PRO A 102 -8.34 2.55 28.44
N ASP A 103 -7.46 3.05 29.31
CA ASP A 103 -7.80 4.12 30.24
C ASP A 103 -7.82 5.49 29.55
N SER A 104 -6.98 5.66 28.53
CA SER A 104 -6.95 6.89 27.73
C SER A 104 -7.71 6.81 26.41
N PHE A 105 -8.20 5.63 26.02
CA PHE A 105 -8.94 5.45 24.79
C PHE A 105 -10.22 6.30 24.74
N ARG A 106 -10.38 7.04 23.65
CA ARG A 106 -11.57 7.85 23.37
C ARG A 106 -11.84 7.99 21.88
N LEU A 107 -13.12 8.01 21.52
CA LEU A 107 -13.54 8.43 20.18
C LEU A 107 -13.25 9.92 20.00
N LEU A 108 -12.80 10.31 18.81
CA LEU A 108 -12.65 11.73 18.48
C LEU A 108 -14.02 12.31 18.07
N PRO A 109 -14.38 13.52 18.52
CA PRO A 109 -15.64 14.16 18.15
C PRO A 109 -15.67 14.49 16.65
N ASP A 110 -16.87 14.74 16.13
CA ASP A 110 -17.13 15.21 14.75
C ASP A 110 -16.66 14.27 13.62
N THR A 111 -16.40 13.00 13.95
CA THR A 111 -15.98 11.97 13.00
C THR A 111 -16.37 10.56 13.47
N PRO A 112 -16.78 9.65 12.57
CA PRO A 112 -16.90 8.22 12.87
C PRO A 112 -15.61 7.45 12.57
N TYR A 113 -14.56 8.12 12.10
CA TYR A 113 -13.37 7.47 11.52
C TYR A 113 -12.21 7.36 12.48
N PHE A 114 -12.15 8.21 13.50
CA PHE A 114 -10.96 8.34 14.33
C PHE A 114 -11.26 8.16 15.81
N ALA A 115 -10.41 7.39 16.47
CA ALA A 115 -10.31 7.31 17.92
C ALA A 115 -8.83 7.42 18.30
N GLN A 116 -8.54 7.66 19.56
CA GLN A 116 -7.15 7.74 20.02
C GLN A 116 -7.01 7.17 21.43
N ASP A 117 -5.81 6.73 21.74
CA ASP A 117 -5.32 6.59 23.10
C ASP A 117 -4.03 7.45 23.25
N GLN A 118 -3.31 7.29 24.36
CA GLN A 118 -2.06 8.02 24.59
C GLN A 118 -0.98 7.76 23.52
N ARG A 119 -1.04 6.65 22.79
CA ARG A 119 0.02 6.17 21.89
C ARG A 119 -0.36 6.19 20.42
N TYR A 120 -1.62 5.94 20.09
CA TYR A 120 -2.06 5.68 18.73
C TYR A 120 -3.26 6.54 18.33
N LEU A 121 -3.29 6.93 17.06
CA LEU A 121 -4.54 7.21 16.36
C LEU A 121 -5.07 5.91 15.76
N TYR A 122 -6.30 5.58 16.09
CA TYR A 122 -7.07 4.47 15.55
C TYR A 122 -7.86 5.00 14.36
N VAL A 123 -7.64 4.41 13.19
CA VAL A 123 -8.24 4.84 11.94
C VAL A 123 -9.14 3.75 11.39
N LYS A 124 -10.42 4.08 11.23
CA LYS A 124 -11.45 3.24 10.61
C LYS A 124 -11.86 3.83 9.27
N SER A 125 -11.91 3.00 8.24
CA SER A 125 -12.56 3.26 6.96
C SER A 125 -13.59 2.17 6.66
N SER A 126 -14.36 2.32 5.58
CA SER A 126 -15.37 1.34 5.17
C SER A 126 -14.82 -0.07 4.91
N THR A 127 -13.51 -0.21 4.70
CA THR A 127 -12.87 -1.48 4.33
C THR A 127 -11.62 -1.82 5.14
N HIS A 128 -11.12 -0.89 5.96
CA HIS A 128 -9.85 -1.06 6.67
C HIS A 128 -9.88 -0.42 8.06
N PHE A 129 -9.31 -1.11 9.04
CA PHE A 129 -8.92 -0.55 10.32
C PHE A 129 -7.40 -0.57 10.45
N HIS A 130 -6.78 0.50 10.93
CA HIS A 130 -5.34 0.53 11.20
C HIS A 130 -4.97 1.53 12.29
N LEU A 131 -3.82 1.32 12.91
CA LEU A 131 -3.17 2.26 13.82
C LEU A 131 -2.23 3.17 13.02
N PHE A 132 -2.16 4.42 13.46
CA PHE A 132 -1.24 5.42 12.93
C PHE A 132 -0.45 6.04 14.08
N GLU A 133 0.88 5.91 14.01
CA GLU A 133 1.80 6.28 15.08
C GLU A 133 2.58 7.57 14.80
N ASP A 134 2.49 8.12 13.59
CA ASP A 134 3.20 9.35 13.21
C ASP A 134 2.31 10.58 13.43
N ILE A 135 1.77 10.69 14.64
CA ILE A 135 0.86 11.74 15.08
C ILE A 135 1.07 12.05 16.57
N ASP A 136 1.00 13.32 16.94
CA ASP A 136 1.04 13.76 18.33
C ASP A 136 -0.36 13.67 18.98
N THR A 137 -0.62 12.54 19.65
CA THR A 137 -1.86 12.22 20.38
C THR A 137 -2.28 13.27 21.41
N ASN A 138 -1.37 14.11 21.89
CA ASN A 138 -1.70 15.18 22.84
C ASN A 138 -2.40 16.38 22.20
N SER A 139 -2.31 16.53 20.87
CA SER A 139 -2.86 17.66 20.13
C SER A 139 -3.77 17.26 18.97
N VAL A 140 -4.21 15.99 18.94
CA VAL A 140 -5.06 15.48 17.87
C VAL A 140 -6.44 16.13 17.89
N ILE A 141 -6.84 16.62 16.72
CA ILE A 141 -8.15 17.16 16.41
C ILE A 141 -8.66 16.46 15.15
N ALA A 142 -9.93 16.08 15.15
CA ALA A 142 -10.60 15.55 13.97
C ALA A 142 -11.61 16.56 13.42
N HIS A 143 -11.83 16.51 12.11
CA HIS A 143 -12.86 17.29 11.43
C HIS A 143 -13.30 16.55 10.16
N HIS A 144 -14.46 15.88 10.23
CA HIS A 144 -14.94 15.01 9.14
C HIS A 144 -13.92 13.92 8.77
N ASP A 145 -13.42 13.92 7.54
CA ASP A 145 -12.40 13.04 7.00
C ASP A 145 -10.97 13.59 7.17
N TYR A 146 -10.80 14.73 7.84
CA TYR A 146 -9.50 15.25 8.28
C TYR A 146 -9.19 14.87 9.72
N CYS A 147 -7.91 14.66 9.97
CA CYS A 147 -7.32 14.59 11.30
C CYS A 147 -6.05 15.43 11.28
N THR A 148 -5.79 16.21 12.32
CA THR A 148 -4.56 17.01 12.45
C THR A 148 -4.02 16.83 13.84
N ASP A 149 -2.71 16.96 13.99
CA ASP A 149 -2.14 17.40 15.25
C ASP A 149 -1.62 18.83 15.11
N LYS A 150 -0.91 19.32 16.13
CA LYS A 150 -0.34 20.66 16.12
C LYS A 150 0.61 20.93 14.94
N ASP A 151 1.21 19.90 14.34
CA ASP A 151 2.29 20.06 13.37
C ASP A 151 1.86 19.71 11.92
N HIS A 152 1.10 18.63 11.74
CA HIS A 152 0.72 18.09 10.44
C HIS A 152 -0.79 17.84 10.32
N LEU A 153 -1.27 18.02 9.08
CA LEU A 153 -2.61 17.69 8.66
C LEU A 153 -2.61 16.36 7.90
N PHE A 154 -3.63 15.55 8.15
CA PHE A 154 -3.89 14.26 7.52
C PHE A 154 -5.31 14.22 6.94
N HIS A 155 -5.49 13.49 5.85
CA HIS A 155 -6.76 13.31 5.18
C HIS A 155 -7.02 11.82 4.94
N LEU A 156 -8.20 11.36 5.33
CA LEU A 156 -8.66 9.99 5.10
C LEU A 156 -9.45 9.94 3.79
N SER A 157 -8.93 9.17 2.84
CA SER A 157 -9.66 8.80 1.62
C SER A 157 -9.78 7.28 1.51
N SER A 158 -8.92 6.62 0.73
CA SER A 158 -8.76 5.16 0.77
C SER A 158 -7.90 4.71 1.96
N SER A 159 -6.95 5.54 2.37
CA SER A 159 -6.11 5.41 3.57
C SER A 159 -5.84 6.79 4.16
N LEU A 160 -5.37 6.85 5.41
CA LEU A 160 -4.90 8.11 6.01
C LEU A 160 -3.57 8.52 5.37
N ARG A 161 -3.47 9.78 4.92
CA ARG A 161 -2.27 10.31 4.27
C ARG A 161 -1.97 11.73 4.75
N TYR A 162 -0.70 12.12 4.69
CA TYR A 162 -0.31 13.53 4.87
C TYR A 162 -1.03 14.42 3.85
N ALA A 163 -1.57 15.53 4.35
CA ALA A 163 -2.36 16.49 3.59
C ALA A 163 -1.93 17.93 3.89
N ASN A 164 -0.65 18.16 4.23
CA ASN A 164 -0.14 19.50 4.54
C ASN A 164 -0.35 20.52 3.41
N GLY A 165 -0.44 20.06 2.17
CA GLY A 165 -0.80 20.90 1.01
C GLY A 165 -2.24 21.43 1.02
N LYS A 166 -3.11 20.87 1.87
CA LYS A 166 -4.53 21.24 2.05
C LYS A 166 -4.80 22.01 3.35
N LYS A 167 -3.77 22.45 4.08
CA LYS A 167 -3.90 23.19 5.35
C LYS A 167 -4.88 24.37 5.28
N ASP A 168 -4.95 25.06 4.14
CA ASP A 168 -5.85 26.20 3.96
C ASP A 168 -7.35 25.82 3.96
N GLU A 169 -7.71 24.56 3.69
CA GLU A 169 -9.10 24.09 3.69
C GLU A 169 -9.72 24.03 5.10
N VAL A 170 -8.90 23.79 6.13
CA VAL A 170 -9.35 23.61 7.51
C VAL A 170 -8.84 24.70 8.47
N ARG A 171 -7.95 25.58 8.01
CA ARG A 171 -7.28 26.59 8.86
C ARG A 171 -8.27 27.48 9.61
N ALA A 172 -9.25 28.07 8.91
CA ALA A 172 -10.20 29.00 9.52
C ALA A 172 -11.03 28.31 10.61
N TRP A 173 -11.47 27.08 10.35
CA TRP A 173 -12.22 26.27 11.31
C TRP A 173 -11.37 25.95 12.56
N LEU A 174 -10.12 25.54 12.39
CA LEU A 174 -9.19 25.28 13.50
C LEU A 174 -8.92 26.54 14.34
N GLN A 175 -8.79 27.71 13.71
CA GLN A 175 -8.61 28.98 14.42
C GLN A 175 -9.85 29.38 15.23
N GLU A 176 -11.05 29.07 14.73
CA GLU A 176 -12.31 29.38 15.41
C GLU A 176 -12.61 28.40 16.56
N HIS A 177 -12.38 27.10 16.35
CA HIS A 177 -12.84 26.04 17.26
C HIS A 177 -11.75 25.53 18.21
N HIS A 178 -10.47 25.66 17.81
CA HIS A 178 -9.32 25.19 18.58
C HIS A 178 -8.20 26.26 18.67
N PRO A 179 -8.50 27.49 19.12
CA PRO A 179 -7.50 28.56 19.24
C PRO A 179 -6.47 28.32 20.36
N ASP A 180 -6.80 27.45 21.31
CA ASP A 180 -6.02 27.10 22.50
C ASP A 180 -4.87 26.13 22.19
N VAL A 181 -4.99 25.36 21.12
CA VAL A 181 -3.92 24.47 20.67
C VAL A 181 -2.90 25.28 19.84
N PRO A 182 -1.62 25.33 20.24
CA PRO A 182 -0.59 26.12 19.56
C PRO A 182 -0.07 25.39 18.30
N GLY A 183 -0.98 25.07 17.38
CA GLY A 183 -0.67 24.35 16.15
C GLY A 183 -0.33 25.26 14.98
N TRP A 184 -0.07 24.64 13.83
CA TRP A 184 0.35 25.30 12.59
C TRP A 184 -0.63 26.37 12.05
N TRP A 185 -1.84 26.45 12.58
CA TRP A 185 -2.84 27.49 12.28
C TRP A 185 -2.69 28.74 13.15
N ASN A 186 -1.80 28.72 14.15
CA ASN A 186 -1.57 29.83 15.07
C ASN A 186 -0.34 30.67 14.65
N VAL A 187 -0.42 31.99 14.86
CA VAL A 187 0.69 32.93 14.56
C VAL A 187 1.94 32.71 15.43
N HIS A 188 1.77 32.12 16.62
CA HIS A 188 2.85 31.81 17.55
C HIS A 188 3.36 30.37 17.45
N TYR A 189 3.03 29.66 16.36
CA TYR A 189 3.49 28.30 16.13
C TYR A 189 5.03 28.23 16.12
N ALA A 190 5.59 27.35 16.96
CA ALA A 190 7.03 27.27 17.22
C ALA A 190 7.87 26.88 15.99
N HIS A 191 7.26 26.17 15.05
CA HIS A 191 7.92 25.66 13.85
C HIS A 191 7.46 26.43 12.59
N SER A 192 7.32 27.75 12.70
CA SER A 192 7.04 28.60 11.53
C SER A 192 8.04 28.34 10.40
N VAL A 193 7.53 28.27 9.17
CA VAL A 193 8.32 28.12 7.93
C VAL A 193 8.84 29.46 7.40
N GLU A 194 8.52 30.58 8.05
CA GLU A 194 8.98 31.89 7.63
C GLU A 194 10.51 32.01 7.71
N GLY A 195 11.11 32.64 6.70
CA GLY A 195 12.57 32.79 6.62
C GLY A 195 13.33 31.50 6.34
N HIS A 196 12.66 30.45 5.83
CA HIS A 196 13.33 29.20 5.50
C HIS A 196 14.41 29.38 4.43
N THR A 197 15.49 28.61 4.56
CA THR A 197 16.57 28.50 3.58
C THR A 197 16.75 27.05 3.18
N GLN A 198 17.17 26.81 1.93
CA GLN A 198 17.46 25.47 1.45
C GLN A 198 18.82 25.01 2.00
N ILE A 199 18.87 23.80 2.55
CA ILE A 199 20.13 23.14 2.93
C ILE A 199 20.71 22.49 1.68
N THR A 200 19.97 21.53 1.10
CA THR A 200 20.27 20.86 -0.17
C THR A 200 19.04 20.07 -0.63
N GLY A 201 18.87 19.88 -1.95
CA GLY A 201 17.76 19.08 -2.49
C GLY A 201 16.40 19.52 -1.94
N ASN A 202 15.65 18.60 -1.34
CA ASN A 202 14.35 18.89 -0.73
C ASN A 202 14.42 19.27 0.75
N TRP A 203 15.61 19.44 1.33
CA TRP A 203 15.80 19.76 2.75
C TRP A 203 15.94 21.27 2.96
N TYR A 204 15.19 21.79 3.92
CA TYR A 204 15.13 23.20 4.29
C TYR A 204 15.26 23.35 5.80
N GLU A 205 15.75 24.51 6.24
CA GLU A 205 15.78 24.88 7.65
C GLU A 205 15.20 26.26 7.89
N THR A 206 14.81 26.52 9.13
CA THR A 206 14.63 27.85 9.70
C THR A 206 15.54 28.00 10.91
N ALA A 207 15.45 29.12 11.62
CA ALA A 207 16.20 29.31 12.86
C ALA A 207 15.86 28.26 13.95
N SER A 208 14.71 27.58 13.87
CA SER A 208 14.23 26.64 14.89
C SER A 208 14.03 25.20 14.41
N SER A 209 13.87 24.96 13.11
CA SER A 209 13.27 23.70 12.62
C SER A 209 13.84 23.24 11.28
N ILE A 210 13.71 21.94 11.00
CA ILE A 210 14.02 21.32 9.71
C ILE A 210 12.73 20.95 8.98
N PHE A 211 12.72 21.09 7.66
CA PHE A 211 11.59 20.75 6.80
C PHE A 211 12.03 19.95 5.58
N TYR A 212 11.14 19.08 5.10
CA TYR A 212 11.25 18.41 3.82
C TYR A 212 10.19 18.93 2.84
N ARG A 213 10.62 19.36 1.66
CA ARG A 213 9.75 19.88 0.59
C ARG A 213 9.18 18.73 -0.25
N THR A 214 7.85 18.70 -0.39
CA THR A 214 7.15 17.90 -1.40
C THR A 214 6.42 18.77 -2.40
N GLU A 215 5.96 18.16 -3.47
CA GLU A 215 5.11 18.79 -4.47
C GLU A 215 3.66 18.29 -4.33
N TRP A 216 2.70 19.21 -4.38
CA TRP A 216 1.28 18.92 -4.18
C TRP A 216 0.41 19.53 -5.29
N GLY A 217 -0.60 18.78 -5.74
CA GLY A 217 -1.67 19.29 -6.63
C GLY A 217 -1.27 19.53 -8.09
N GLY A 218 -0.07 19.11 -8.49
CA GLY A 218 0.38 19.20 -9.87
C GLY A 218 -0.42 18.29 -10.81
N THR A 219 -0.78 18.80 -11.98
CA THR A 219 -1.36 18.03 -13.09
C THR A 219 -0.70 18.50 -14.40
N TYR A 220 -0.95 17.83 -15.51
CA TYR A 220 -0.47 18.32 -16.82
C TYR A 220 -0.97 19.73 -17.19
N ARG A 221 -1.96 20.29 -16.46
CA ARG A 221 -2.50 21.64 -16.66
C ARG A 221 -2.20 22.61 -15.51
N ARG A 222 -1.65 22.15 -14.39
CA ARG A 222 -1.44 22.98 -13.20
C ARG A 222 -0.08 22.66 -12.60
N GLU A 223 0.72 23.69 -12.37
CA GLU A 223 1.99 23.56 -11.66
C GLU A 223 1.76 23.02 -10.25
N ALA A 224 2.67 22.16 -9.80
CA ALA A 224 2.63 21.65 -8.45
C ALA A 224 3.07 22.73 -7.44
N LYS A 225 2.38 22.81 -6.31
CA LYS A 225 2.74 23.69 -5.20
C LYS A 225 3.77 22.99 -4.31
N GLY A 226 4.86 23.68 -3.97
CA GLY A 226 5.79 23.22 -2.95
C GLY A 226 5.17 23.27 -1.55
N VAL A 227 5.31 22.18 -0.79
CA VAL A 227 4.81 22.05 0.59
C VAL A 227 5.98 21.68 1.49
N LEU A 228 6.27 22.50 2.49
CA LEU A 228 7.28 22.21 3.51
C LEU A 228 6.63 21.42 4.66
N ASN A 229 7.11 20.21 4.89
CA ASN A 229 6.65 19.31 5.95
C ASN A 229 7.68 19.31 7.08
N LEU A 230 7.25 19.58 8.31
CA LEU A 230 8.15 19.59 9.48
C LEU A 230 8.78 18.21 9.68
N VAL A 231 10.09 18.15 9.86
CA VAL A 231 10.77 16.94 10.32
C VAL A 231 10.70 16.92 11.84
N ARG A 232 9.69 16.25 12.40
CA ARG A 232 9.43 16.29 13.85
C ARG A 232 10.64 15.78 14.64
N GLY A 233 11.05 16.56 15.64
CA GLY A 233 12.11 16.18 16.57
C GLY A 233 13.52 16.18 15.99
N ALA A 234 13.74 16.71 14.79
CA ALA A 234 15.08 16.86 14.21
C ALA A 234 15.94 17.83 15.01
N ASP A 235 17.12 17.38 15.43
CA ASP A 235 18.15 18.24 15.99
C ASP A 235 18.87 18.99 14.86
N ARG A 236 18.42 20.23 14.63
CA ARG A 236 19.00 21.13 13.62
C ARG A 236 20.51 21.29 13.73
N SER A 237 21.07 21.23 14.95
CA SER A 237 22.52 21.47 15.15
C SER A 237 23.40 20.34 14.64
N THR A 238 22.83 19.13 14.52
CA THR A 238 23.53 17.93 14.06
C THR A 238 22.88 17.32 12.81
N PHE A 239 21.92 18.01 12.19
CA PHE A 239 21.19 17.53 11.03
C PHE A 239 22.07 17.46 9.78
N GLU A 240 22.11 16.28 9.17
CA GLU A 240 22.92 15.96 8.00
C GLU A 240 22.03 15.29 6.93
N PRO A 241 21.71 15.99 5.83
CA PRO A 241 21.16 15.36 4.63
C PRO A 241 22.14 14.33 4.07
N LEU A 242 21.69 13.09 3.88
CA LEU A 242 22.50 11.99 3.35
C LEU A 242 22.28 11.83 1.84
N ASP A 243 21.05 12.00 1.38
CA ASP A 243 20.69 12.06 -0.04
C ASP A 243 19.38 12.87 -0.25
N GLU A 244 18.72 12.67 -1.41
CA GLU A 244 17.47 13.35 -1.74
C GLU A 244 16.29 13.00 -0.83
N GLN A 245 16.30 11.83 -0.16
CA GLN A 245 15.18 11.32 0.63
C GLN A 245 15.55 10.98 2.07
N PHE A 246 16.81 10.75 2.39
CA PHE A 246 17.29 10.40 3.73
C PHE A 246 18.16 11.51 4.33
N ALA A 247 18.00 11.67 5.63
CA ALA A 247 18.86 12.50 6.47
C ALA A 247 19.03 11.82 7.83
N ARG A 248 19.97 12.30 8.63
CA ARG A 248 20.11 11.90 10.03
C ARG A 248 20.43 13.10 10.90
N ASP A 249 20.24 12.94 12.19
CA ASP A 249 20.89 13.74 13.21
C ASP A 249 21.66 12.81 14.16
N ARG A 250 22.15 13.34 15.30
CA ARG A 250 22.89 12.54 16.27
C ARG A 250 22.11 11.35 16.86
N GLU A 251 20.78 11.38 16.85
CA GLU A 251 19.93 10.39 17.52
C GLU A 251 19.02 9.61 16.57
N ARG A 252 18.72 10.13 15.38
CA ARG A 252 17.65 9.63 14.53
C ARG A 252 18.04 9.65 13.06
N VAL A 253 17.41 8.75 12.31
CA VAL A 253 17.40 8.77 10.84
C VAL A 253 16.01 9.19 10.38
N TYR A 254 15.96 9.94 9.29
CA TYR A 254 14.75 10.45 8.68
C TYR A 254 14.63 9.97 7.24
N PHE A 255 13.42 9.55 6.87
CA PHE A 255 13.02 9.36 5.49
C PHE A 255 11.98 10.44 5.16
N GLN A 256 12.37 11.37 4.31
CA GLN A 256 11.66 12.61 4.05
C GLN A 256 11.37 13.32 5.38
N TRP A 257 10.12 13.62 5.73
CA TRP A 257 9.80 14.24 7.02
C TRP A 257 9.50 13.25 8.15
N ARG A 258 9.57 11.94 7.90
CA ARG A 258 9.24 10.90 8.89
C ARG A 258 10.50 10.36 9.56
N THR A 259 10.39 9.99 10.83
CA THR A 259 11.46 9.28 11.54
C THR A 259 11.48 7.80 11.12
N VAL A 260 12.65 7.27 10.77
CA VAL A 260 12.86 5.84 10.50
C VAL A 260 13.03 5.10 11.82
N LYS A 261 11.96 4.46 12.30
CA LYS A 261 11.95 3.84 13.63
C LYS A 261 12.98 2.71 13.75
N GLY A 262 13.83 2.82 14.77
CA GLY A 262 14.82 1.81 15.12
C GLY A 262 16.04 1.74 14.20
N ALA A 263 16.22 2.70 13.29
CA ALA A 263 17.45 2.83 12.50
C ALA A 263 18.58 3.42 13.35
N ASP A 264 19.78 2.86 13.20
CA ASP A 264 21.00 3.36 13.85
C ASP A 264 21.63 4.51 13.02
N PRO A 265 21.59 5.76 13.50
CA PRO A 265 22.11 6.91 12.75
C PRO A 265 23.61 6.84 12.49
N ASP A 266 24.39 6.20 13.36
CA ASP A 266 25.85 6.16 13.24
C ASP A 266 26.29 5.32 12.05
N THR A 267 25.54 4.26 11.74
CA THR A 267 25.87 3.30 10.67
C THR A 267 24.95 3.38 9.46
N PHE A 268 23.95 4.27 9.48
CA PHE A 268 22.98 4.40 8.40
C PHE A 268 23.61 4.88 7.08
N GLN A 269 23.20 4.27 5.97
CA GLN A 269 23.61 4.61 4.62
C GLN A 269 22.42 4.49 3.66
N PRO A 270 22.11 5.53 2.88
CA PRO A 270 21.17 5.40 1.78
C PRO A 270 21.74 4.49 0.69
N LEU A 271 20.86 3.76 0.01
CA LEU A 271 21.19 2.88 -1.12
C LEU A 271 20.63 3.40 -2.45
N GLY A 272 20.05 4.60 -2.45
CA GLY A 272 19.38 5.23 -3.58
C GLY A 272 17.86 5.05 -3.54
N GLY A 273 17.13 6.09 -3.94
CA GLY A 273 15.67 6.12 -3.87
C GLY A 273 15.16 5.81 -2.46
N PRO A 274 14.10 5.00 -2.30
CA PRO A 274 13.49 4.73 -1.00
C PRO A 274 14.27 3.73 -0.14
N PHE A 275 15.45 3.26 -0.58
CA PHE A 275 16.22 2.23 0.09
C PHE A 275 17.31 2.82 0.99
N GLY A 276 17.43 2.27 2.20
CA GLY A 276 18.53 2.54 3.10
C GLY A 276 18.88 1.32 3.93
N ARG A 277 20.01 1.34 4.60
CA ARG A 277 20.40 0.30 5.57
C ARG A 277 21.21 0.89 6.70
N ASP A 278 21.18 0.24 7.85
CA ASP A 278 22.18 0.43 8.90
C ASP A 278 23.05 -0.83 9.01
N GLY A 279 23.88 -0.92 10.05
CA GLY A 279 24.77 -2.07 10.26
C GLY A 279 24.06 -3.42 10.48
N LYS A 280 22.73 -3.43 10.69
CA LYS A 280 21.93 -4.62 11.07
C LYS A 280 20.68 -4.83 10.22
N HIS A 281 20.07 -3.76 9.71
CA HIS A 281 18.75 -3.79 9.10
C HIS A 281 18.72 -3.04 7.77
N VAL A 282 17.78 -3.46 6.91
CA VAL A 282 17.42 -2.76 5.68
C VAL A 282 16.12 -2.00 5.92
N TYR A 283 15.99 -0.86 5.27
CA TYR A 283 14.81 -0.01 5.30
C TYR A 283 14.35 0.33 3.88
N TYR A 284 13.04 0.34 3.68
CA TYR A 284 12.39 0.78 2.45
C TYR A 284 11.27 1.74 2.81
N ASN A 285 11.23 2.93 2.19
CA ASN A 285 10.20 3.95 2.44
C ASN A 285 10.13 4.36 3.94
N GLY A 286 11.25 4.23 4.66
CA GLY A 286 11.34 4.49 6.11
C GLY A 286 10.85 3.35 7.02
N TYR A 287 10.43 2.21 6.47
CA TYR A 287 10.06 1.00 7.23
C TYR A 287 11.15 -0.05 7.18
N ARG A 288 11.37 -0.74 8.31
CA ARG A 288 12.26 -1.89 8.37
C ARG A 288 11.75 -3.00 7.46
N VAL A 289 12.66 -3.63 6.73
CA VAL A 289 12.38 -4.82 5.92
C VAL A 289 12.70 -6.06 6.76
N ASP A 290 11.68 -6.86 7.02
CA ASP A 290 11.83 -8.11 7.75
C ASP A 290 12.62 -9.14 6.92
N GLU A 291 13.43 -9.95 7.62
CA GLU A 291 14.22 -11.05 7.05
C GLU A 291 15.26 -10.65 5.98
N ALA A 292 15.57 -9.37 5.82
CA ALA A 292 16.62 -8.89 4.91
C ALA A 292 18.02 -8.93 5.53
N ASP A 293 19.00 -9.45 4.80
CA ASP A 293 20.42 -9.36 5.14
C ASP A 293 21.01 -8.01 4.72
N ALA A 294 21.14 -7.08 5.67
CA ALA A 294 21.67 -5.75 5.43
C ALA A 294 23.06 -5.73 4.77
N ARG A 295 23.92 -6.74 5.00
CA ARG A 295 25.28 -6.76 4.45
C ARG A 295 25.32 -7.09 2.98
N GLN A 296 24.36 -7.89 2.52
CA GLN A 296 24.31 -8.43 1.15
C GLN A 296 23.16 -7.84 0.32
N PHE A 297 22.36 -6.96 0.90
CA PHE A 297 21.22 -6.33 0.23
C PHE A 297 21.67 -5.39 -0.91
N VAL A 298 21.02 -5.53 -2.05
CA VAL A 298 21.24 -4.72 -3.26
C VAL A 298 19.90 -4.33 -3.87
N ALA A 299 19.71 -3.04 -4.13
CA ALA A 299 18.60 -2.53 -4.92
C ALA A 299 18.95 -2.53 -6.41
N PHE A 300 17.97 -2.84 -7.28
CA PHE A 300 18.18 -2.74 -8.72
C PHE A 300 17.90 -1.30 -9.17
N ALA A 301 18.94 -0.60 -9.62
CA ALA A 301 18.83 0.78 -10.08
C ALA A 301 17.82 0.93 -11.24
N GLY A 302 17.02 1.99 -11.23
CA GLY A 302 15.98 2.26 -12.23
C GLY A 302 14.65 1.56 -11.96
N THR A 303 14.55 0.76 -10.89
CA THR A 303 13.35 0.01 -10.50
C THR A 303 12.82 0.40 -9.12
N GLU A 304 13.18 1.59 -8.64
CA GLU A 304 12.83 2.10 -7.30
C GLU A 304 11.31 2.11 -7.08
N HIS A 305 10.55 2.45 -8.12
CA HIS A 305 9.08 2.43 -8.14
C HIS A 305 8.46 1.03 -8.01
N LEU A 306 9.21 -0.03 -8.27
CA LEU A 306 8.80 -1.43 -8.06
C LEU A 306 9.35 -2.00 -6.76
N GLY A 307 10.27 -1.30 -6.10
CA GLY A 307 11.03 -1.81 -4.98
C GLY A 307 11.88 -3.04 -5.30
N LEU A 308 12.25 -3.29 -6.57
CA LEU A 308 13.00 -4.51 -6.89
C LEU A 308 14.40 -4.47 -6.27
N SER A 309 14.70 -5.52 -5.50
CA SER A 309 15.93 -5.67 -4.74
C SER A 309 16.15 -7.12 -4.35
N LYS A 310 17.35 -7.48 -3.89
CA LYS A 310 17.65 -8.82 -3.40
C LYS A 310 18.75 -8.83 -2.35
N ASP A 311 18.80 -9.91 -1.59
CA ASP A 311 20.00 -10.36 -0.88
C ASP A 311 20.40 -11.76 -1.39
N GLN A 312 21.16 -12.54 -0.61
CA GLN A 312 21.57 -13.89 -1.02
C GLN A 312 20.44 -14.93 -0.98
N GLN A 313 19.39 -14.69 -0.20
CA GLN A 313 18.32 -15.66 0.04
C GLN A 313 17.00 -15.24 -0.62
N HIS A 314 16.74 -13.94 -0.70
CA HIS A 314 15.45 -13.40 -1.03
C HIS A 314 15.54 -12.37 -2.16
N VAL A 315 14.48 -12.34 -2.97
CA VAL A 315 14.18 -11.24 -3.90
C VAL A 315 12.96 -10.52 -3.36
N TYR A 316 12.96 -9.21 -3.45
CA TYR A 316 11.92 -8.37 -2.90
C TYR A 316 11.27 -7.47 -3.94
N ARG A 317 10.05 -7.01 -3.64
CA ARG A 317 9.33 -5.97 -4.37
C ARG A 317 8.45 -5.14 -3.44
N ALA A 318 8.14 -3.93 -3.84
CA ALA A 318 7.18 -3.09 -3.14
C ALA A 318 5.74 -3.61 -3.32
N GLU A 319 4.97 -3.61 -2.23
CA GLU A 319 3.53 -3.79 -2.22
C GLU A 319 2.86 -2.80 -1.26
N VAL A 320 1.70 -2.28 -1.65
CA VAL A 320 0.84 -1.51 -0.74
C VAL A 320 0.13 -2.49 0.19
N ILE A 321 0.71 -2.71 1.37
CA ILE A 321 0.15 -3.57 2.42
C ILE A 321 0.36 -2.91 3.79
N ARG A 322 -0.02 -3.61 4.87
CA ARG A 322 0.18 -3.11 6.24
C ARG A 322 1.66 -3.08 6.60
N THR A 323 2.10 -1.97 7.18
CA THR A 323 3.45 -1.78 7.73
C THR A 323 3.78 -2.69 8.90
N SER A 324 2.76 -3.20 9.60
CA SER A 324 2.87 -4.25 10.61
C SER A 324 1.56 -5.03 10.67
N GLN A 325 1.62 -6.34 10.95
CA GLN A 325 0.40 -7.14 11.14
C GLN A 325 -0.05 -7.08 12.62
N PRO A 326 -1.36 -7.10 12.91
CA PRO A 326 -2.48 -7.04 11.98
C PRO A 326 -2.98 -5.59 11.72
N PHE A 327 -2.44 -4.59 12.43
CA PHE A 327 -3.04 -3.24 12.47
C PHE A 327 -2.20 -2.11 11.90
N GLY A 328 -0.98 -2.36 11.41
CA GLY A 328 -0.17 -1.31 10.80
C GLY A 328 -0.89 -0.61 9.65
N HIS A 329 -0.63 0.70 9.51
CA HIS A 329 -1.21 1.50 8.44
C HIS A 329 -0.75 1.00 7.07
N PRO A 330 -1.62 1.03 6.04
CA PRO A 330 -1.24 0.65 4.69
C PRO A 330 -0.28 1.66 4.07
N ASP A 331 0.87 1.18 3.59
CA ASP A 331 1.87 1.97 2.86
C ASP A 331 2.65 1.04 1.90
N ASP A 332 3.49 1.60 1.04
CA ASP A 332 4.42 0.83 0.22
C ASP A 332 5.53 0.26 1.11
N VAL A 333 5.50 -1.06 1.31
CA VAL A 333 6.53 -1.80 2.03
C VAL A 333 7.15 -2.88 1.15
N LEU A 334 8.37 -3.23 1.48
CA LEU A 334 9.12 -4.22 0.73
C LEU A 334 8.75 -5.65 1.19
N GLN A 335 8.41 -6.52 0.24
CA GLN A 335 7.94 -7.89 0.49
C GLN A 335 8.75 -8.92 -0.29
N ILE A 336 9.02 -10.06 0.35
CA ILE A 336 9.67 -11.20 -0.30
C ILE A 336 8.78 -11.76 -1.41
N ILE A 337 9.35 -11.92 -2.60
CA ILE A 337 8.71 -12.61 -3.71
C ILE A 337 8.82 -14.12 -3.46
N LYS A 338 7.76 -14.71 -2.89
CA LYS A 338 7.75 -16.13 -2.49
C LYS A 338 8.15 -17.06 -3.63
N GLY A 339 9.23 -17.82 -3.40
CA GLY A 339 9.78 -18.82 -4.32
C GLY A 339 10.58 -18.25 -5.50
N ALA A 340 10.96 -16.98 -5.45
CA ALA A 340 12.01 -16.46 -6.32
C ALA A 340 13.37 -17.04 -5.94
N ASP A 341 14.20 -17.34 -6.92
CA ASP A 341 15.59 -17.75 -6.71
C ASP A 341 16.52 -16.53 -6.76
N ALA A 342 16.94 -16.04 -5.60
CA ALA A 342 17.77 -14.85 -5.47
C ALA A 342 19.15 -14.98 -6.12
N ALA A 343 19.70 -16.19 -6.17
CA ALA A 343 21.02 -16.45 -6.72
C ALA A 343 21.05 -16.23 -8.24
N THR A 344 19.95 -16.58 -8.91
CA THR A 344 19.82 -16.51 -10.37
C THR A 344 18.92 -15.39 -10.86
N PHE A 345 18.33 -14.60 -9.95
CA PHE A 345 17.48 -13.47 -10.31
C PHE A 345 18.27 -12.37 -11.01
N GLU A 346 17.83 -12.04 -12.22
CA GLU A 346 18.40 -11.01 -13.10
C GLU A 346 17.30 -10.16 -13.77
N LEU A 347 17.60 -8.87 -13.94
CA LEU A 347 16.79 -7.99 -14.78
C LEU A 347 17.14 -8.23 -16.25
N ILE A 348 16.13 -8.40 -17.08
CA ILE A 348 16.28 -8.44 -18.53
C ILE A 348 16.18 -7.02 -19.11
N THR A 349 15.30 -6.20 -18.54
CA THR A 349 15.16 -4.79 -18.89
C THR A 349 15.53 -3.90 -17.71
N PRO A 350 16.24 -2.77 -17.93
CA PRO A 350 16.58 -1.83 -16.86
C PRO A 350 15.35 -1.24 -16.13
N SER A 351 14.21 -1.16 -16.82
CA SER A 351 12.93 -0.71 -16.27
C SER A 351 12.31 -1.70 -15.27
N GLY A 352 12.80 -2.95 -15.23
CA GLY A 352 12.18 -4.03 -14.45
C GLY A 352 10.89 -4.58 -15.07
N SER A 353 10.56 -4.18 -16.31
CA SER A 353 9.41 -4.71 -17.04
C SER A 353 9.52 -6.23 -17.22
N TRP A 354 10.73 -6.73 -17.44
CA TRP A 354 11.07 -8.15 -17.51
C TRP A 354 12.25 -8.48 -16.60
N ALA A 355 12.07 -9.52 -15.79
CA ALA A 355 13.15 -10.15 -15.04
C ALA A 355 12.97 -11.67 -15.08
N VAL A 356 14.02 -12.41 -14.79
CA VAL A 356 13.97 -13.87 -14.74
C VAL A 356 14.78 -14.39 -13.56
N ASP A 357 14.49 -15.61 -13.14
CA ASP A 357 15.42 -16.44 -12.37
C ASP A 357 15.55 -17.81 -13.08
N ALA A 358 16.21 -18.79 -12.45
CA ALA A 358 16.38 -20.12 -13.02
C ALA A 358 15.06 -20.83 -13.40
N ASN A 359 13.96 -20.49 -12.74
CA ASN A 359 12.70 -21.23 -12.80
C ASN A 359 11.52 -20.40 -13.34
N ARG A 360 11.63 -19.07 -13.35
CA ARG A 360 10.48 -18.17 -13.54
C ARG A 360 10.82 -16.95 -14.37
N VAL A 361 9.79 -16.42 -15.00
CA VAL A 361 9.77 -15.10 -15.63
C VAL A 361 8.92 -14.17 -14.76
N TYR A 362 9.37 -12.93 -14.60
CA TYR A 362 8.74 -11.90 -13.81
C TYR A 362 8.33 -10.73 -14.71
N LEU A 363 7.13 -10.22 -14.47
CA LEU A 363 6.59 -9.04 -15.13
C LEU A 363 6.36 -7.94 -14.11
N TRP A 364 7.07 -6.82 -14.22
CA TRP A 364 7.06 -5.73 -13.23
C TRP A 364 7.25 -6.26 -11.80
N GLY A 365 8.21 -7.18 -11.63
CA GLY A 365 8.50 -7.85 -10.37
C GLY A 365 7.51 -8.94 -9.94
N LYS A 366 6.41 -9.19 -10.66
CA LYS A 366 5.45 -10.24 -10.33
C LYS A 366 5.76 -11.54 -11.07
N PRO A 367 5.87 -12.70 -10.39
CA PRO A 367 6.11 -13.97 -11.07
C PRO A 367 4.95 -14.31 -12.00
N ASN A 368 5.27 -14.73 -13.24
CA ASN A 368 4.29 -15.13 -14.23
C ASN A 368 4.42 -16.63 -14.52
N LYS A 369 3.46 -17.40 -14.01
CA LYS A 369 3.40 -18.86 -14.17
C LYS A 369 3.00 -19.35 -15.58
N HIS A 370 2.55 -18.45 -16.45
CA HIS A 370 2.06 -18.83 -17.78
C HIS A 370 3.15 -18.80 -18.85
N ILE A 371 4.20 -18.02 -18.61
CA ILE A 371 5.36 -17.91 -19.50
C ILE A 371 6.32 -19.05 -19.18
N ASP A 372 6.65 -19.85 -20.18
CA ASP A 372 7.65 -20.90 -20.05
C ASP A 372 9.05 -20.29 -19.96
N ARG A 373 9.69 -20.45 -18.80
CA ARG A 373 11.04 -19.93 -18.57
C ARG A 373 12.09 -20.53 -19.51
N VAL A 374 11.94 -21.80 -19.89
CA VAL A 374 12.95 -22.51 -20.70
C VAL A 374 13.01 -21.94 -22.12
N SER A 375 11.86 -21.61 -22.72
CA SER A 375 11.79 -21.03 -24.06
C SER A 375 11.65 -19.51 -24.09
N PHE A 376 11.69 -18.85 -22.93
CA PHE A 376 11.56 -17.40 -22.83
C PHE A 376 12.63 -16.66 -23.65
N THR A 377 12.20 -15.74 -24.49
CA THR A 377 13.05 -14.85 -25.28
C THR A 377 12.51 -13.43 -25.18
N HIS A 378 13.31 -12.51 -24.68
CA HIS A 378 13.02 -11.07 -24.78
C HIS A 378 13.23 -10.59 -26.21
N LEU A 379 12.29 -9.80 -26.72
CA LEU A 379 12.33 -9.28 -28.08
C LEU A 379 12.89 -7.86 -28.12
N PHE A 380 12.22 -6.92 -27.45
CA PHE A 380 12.68 -5.53 -27.35
C PHE A 380 11.92 -4.76 -26.27
N ASP A 381 12.52 -3.63 -25.85
CA ASP A 381 11.95 -2.65 -24.93
C ASP A 381 11.99 -1.26 -25.59
N ALA A 382 10.84 -0.68 -25.89
CA ALA A 382 10.67 0.61 -26.55
C ALA A 382 9.38 1.29 -26.05
N ASP A 383 9.51 2.23 -25.11
CA ASP A 383 8.38 2.91 -24.43
C ASP A 383 7.25 3.34 -25.40
N PRO A 384 5.99 2.91 -25.19
CA PRO A 384 5.44 2.12 -24.07
C PRO A 384 5.38 0.60 -24.32
N GLN A 385 6.01 0.10 -25.38
CA GLN A 385 5.96 -1.29 -25.82
C GLN A 385 7.16 -2.09 -25.31
N SER A 386 6.91 -3.18 -24.60
CA SER A 386 7.95 -4.11 -24.16
C SER A 386 7.48 -5.53 -24.40
N TRP A 387 8.20 -6.27 -25.24
CA TRP A 387 7.74 -7.54 -25.80
C TRP A 387 8.71 -8.68 -25.53
N ALA A 388 8.13 -9.84 -25.26
CA ALA A 388 8.82 -11.11 -25.12
C ALA A 388 7.99 -12.24 -25.73
N MET A 389 8.58 -13.41 -25.87
CA MET A 389 7.92 -14.62 -26.35
C MET A 389 8.39 -15.85 -25.58
N ASP A 390 7.61 -16.92 -25.70
CA ASP A 390 8.02 -18.28 -25.41
C ASP A 390 7.49 -19.20 -26.52
N GLN A 391 7.63 -20.52 -26.40
CA GLN A 391 7.10 -21.45 -27.40
C GLN A 391 5.57 -21.41 -27.54
N LYS A 392 4.84 -20.89 -26.55
CA LYS A 392 3.37 -20.82 -26.53
C LYS A 392 2.83 -19.54 -27.16
N GLY A 393 3.60 -18.45 -27.17
CA GLY A 393 3.19 -17.21 -27.83
C GLY A 393 3.99 -15.97 -27.44
N LEU A 394 3.37 -14.80 -27.69
CA LEU A 394 3.92 -13.47 -27.42
C LEU A 394 3.27 -12.82 -26.21
N TYR A 395 4.06 -12.00 -25.52
CA TYR A 395 3.71 -11.32 -24.29
C TYR A 395 4.16 -9.85 -24.35
N ASN A 396 3.29 -8.97 -23.89
CA ASN A 396 3.56 -7.54 -23.70
C ASN A 396 3.60 -7.22 -22.19
N ALA A 397 4.44 -6.28 -21.78
CA ALA A 397 4.63 -5.94 -20.37
C ALA A 397 3.47 -5.17 -19.71
N ASN A 398 2.61 -4.49 -20.46
CA ASN A 398 1.50 -3.63 -19.97
C ASN A 398 0.30 -4.42 -19.41
N GLY A 399 0.46 -5.72 -19.14
CA GLY A 399 -0.28 -6.36 -18.06
C GLY A 399 -1.58 -7.07 -18.40
N ASN A 400 -1.96 -7.28 -19.68
CA ASN A 400 -2.85 -8.40 -20.08
C ASN A 400 -3.10 -8.48 -21.60
N ARG A 401 -2.33 -9.31 -22.32
CA ARG A 401 -2.85 -10.30 -23.27
C ARG A 401 -1.71 -11.20 -23.78
N THR A 402 -1.86 -12.50 -23.53
CA THR A 402 -1.44 -13.53 -24.47
C THR A 402 -1.96 -13.11 -25.85
N VAL A 403 -1.06 -12.88 -26.82
CA VAL A 403 -1.50 -12.68 -28.20
C VAL A 403 -2.09 -14.00 -28.68
N LYS A 404 -3.42 -14.13 -28.64
CA LYS A 404 -4.11 -15.34 -29.10
C LYS A 404 -3.87 -15.51 -30.60
N GLY A 405 -3.50 -16.73 -31.00
CA GLY A 405 -3.38 -17.10 -32.41
C GLY A 405 -2.01 -16.86 -33.02
N ILE A 406 -0.98 -16.60 -32.20
CA ILE A 406 0.42 -16.70 -32.60
C ILE A 406 0.99 -18.01 -32.08
N ASN A 407 1.67 -18.74 -32.95
CA ASN A 407 2.47 -19.90 -32.58
C ASN A 407 3.90 -19.46 -32.24
N GLY A 408 4.22 -19.43 -30.94
CA GLY A 408 5.53 -19.02 -30.45
C GLY A 408 6.68 -19.89 -30.97
N SER A 409 6.44 -21.18 -31.26
CA SER A 409 7.48 -22.09 -31.75
C SER A 409 7.99 -21.76 -33.16
N THR A 410 7.18 -21.06 -33.97
CA THR A 410 7.50 -20.68 -35.36
C THR A 410 7.59 -19.17 -35.55
N PHE A 411 7.40 -18.39 -34.49
CA PHE A 411 7.39 -16.94 -34.57
C PHE A 411 8.79 -16.37 -34.83
N VAL A 412 8.87 -15.40 -35.73
CA VAL A 412 10.07 -14.64 -36.06
C VAL A 412 9.73 -13.16 -35.98
N MET A 413 10.49 -12.42 -35.17
CA MET A 413 10.48 -10.96 -35.19
C MET A 413 11.22 -10.47 -36.45
N LEU A 414 10.57 -9.61 -37.24
CA LEU A 414 11.17 -9.03 -38.44
C LEU A 414 11.82 -7.69 -38.13
N ASN A 415 11.14 -6.84 -37.35
CA ASN A 415 11.66 -5.60 -36.77
C ASN A 415 10.76 -5.15 -35.59
N GLN A 416 10.99 -3.95 -35.05
CA GLN A 416 10.20 -3.41 -33.92
C GLN A 416 8.70 -3.16 -34.24
N TYR A 417 8.30 -3.25 -35.51
CA TYR A 417 6.92 -3.02 -35.94
C TYR A 417 6.19 -4.32 -36.30
N TRP A 418 6.93 -5.31 -36.82
CA TRP A 418 6.38 -6.51 -37.44
C TRP A 418 7.05 -7.80 -36.99
N GLY A 419 6.25 -8.85 -36.86
CA GLY A 419 6.70 -10.23 -36.77
C GLY A 419 5.70 -11.17 -37.44
N LYS A 420 6.05 -12.44 -37.60
CA LYS A 420 5.15 -13.44 -38.20
C LYS A 420 5.45 -14.85 -37.69
N ASP A 421 4.44 -15.70 -37.71
CA ASP A 421 4.61 -17.15 -37.61
C ASP A 421 4.34 -17.81 -38.97
N ASP A 422 4.11 -19.12 -39.00
CA ASP A 422 3.80 -19.88 -40.22
C ASP A 422 2.40 -19.58 -40.82
N ARG A 423 1.56 -18.82 -40.12
CA ARG A 423 0.13 -18.64 -40.45
C ARG A 423 -0.31 -17.19 -40.50
N VAL A 424 0.24 -16.33 -39.66
CA VAL A 424 -0.25 -14.96 -39.47
C VAL A 424 0.90 -13.96 -39.31
N VAL A 425 0.58 -12.70 -39.62
CA VAL A 425 1.44 -11.55 -39.36
C VAL A 425 0.99 -10.87 -38.07
N PHE A 426 1.95 -10.40 -37.28
CA PHE A 426 1.74 -9.66 -36.04
C PHE A 426 2.28 -8.24 -36.15
N SER A 427 1.53 -7.27 -35.64
CA SER A 427 2.00 -5.90 -35.50
C SER A 427 2.25 -5.56 -34.04
N PHE A 428 3.49 -5.21 -33.72
CA PHE A 428 3.88 -4.73 -32.39
C PHE A 428 3.31 -3.34 -32.08
N VAL A 429 2.96 -2.57 -33.11
CA VAL A 429 2.35 -1.23 -32.97
C VAL A 429 0.94 -1.33 -32.42
N THR A 430 0.12 -2.21 -32.99
CA THR A 430 -1.28 -2.37 -32.57
C THR A 430 -1.48 -3.50 -31.55
N GLY A 431 -0.45 -4.29 -31.28
CA GLY A 431 -0.52 -5.47 -30.41
C GLY A 431 -1.43 -6.58 -30.97
N GLY A 432 -1.63 -6.61 -32.29
CA GLY A 432 -2.68 -7.40 -32.94
C GLY A 432 -2.20 -8.32 -34.07
N VAL A 433 -2.94 -9.42 -34.27
CA VAL A 433 -2.75 -10.36 -35.39
C VAL A 433 -3.51 -9.89 -36.62
N TYR A 434 -2.81 -9.82 -37.75
CA TYR A 434 -3.35 -9.45 -39.06
C TYR A 434 -3.59 -10.70 -39.91
N LYS A 435 -4.76 -11.32 -39.74
CA LYS A 435 -5.18 -12.51 -40.51
C LYS A 435 -5.27 -12.31 -42.03
N SER A 436 -5.33 -11.05 -42.47
CA SER A 436 -5.38 -10.70 -43.89
C SER A 436 -3.99 -10.45 -44.50
N GLY A 437 -2.94 -10.52 -43.69
CA GLY A 437 -1.56 -10.55 -44.17
C GLY A 437 -1.17 -11.97 -44.54
N ASP A 438 -0.50 -12.12 -45.67
CA ASP A 438 0.04 -13.41 -46.10
C ASP A 438 1.41 -13.64 -45.46
N ALA A 439 1.45 -14.42 -44.38
CA ALA A 439 2.68 -14.69 -43.64
C ALA A 439 3.78 -15.35 -44.51
N ALA A 440 3.43 -16.07 -45.58
CA ALA A 440 4.42 -16.70 -46.44
C ALA A 440 5.19 -15.66 -47.28
N THR A 441 4.53 -14.60 -47.72
CA THR A 441 5.10 -13.56 -48.60
C THR A 441 5.39 -12.23 -47.90
N PHE A 442 5.02 -12.09 -46.63
CA PHE A 442 5.20 -10.85 -45.87
C PHE A 442 6.68 -10.51 -45.65
N MET A 443 7.06 -9.28 -46.01
CA MET A 443 8.41 -8.75 -45.84
C MET A 443 8.40 -7.27 -45.45
N VAL A 444 9.38 -6.88 -44.62
CA VAL A 444 9.62 -5.49 -44.25
C VAL A 444 10.31 -4.77 -45.42
N THR A 445 9.91 -3.53 -45.70
CA THR A 445 10.44 -2.72 -46.81
C THR A 445 11.29 -1.54 -46.36
N ASP A 446 11.15 -1.09 -45.11
CA ASP A 446 11.92 0.01 -44.54
C ASP A 446 11.99 -0.07 -42.99
N ASP A 447 12.81 0.80 -42.40
CA ASP A 447 13.07 0.85 -40.96
C ASP A 447 12.07 1.72 -40.18
N ILE A 448 11.04 2.27 -40.85
CA ILE A 448 10.03 3.16 -40.26
C ILE A 448 8.63 2.53 -40.24
N GLY A 449 8.54 1.22 -40.49
CA GLY A 449 7.33 0.42 -40.34
C GLY A 449 6.64 0.03 -41.64
N GLY A 450 7.23 0.31 -42.79
CA GLY A 450 6.76 -0.19 -44.08
C GLY A 450 6.97 -1.69 -44.25
N ALA A 451 5.95 -2.36 -44.79
CA ALA A 451 6.00 -3.76 -45.15
C ALA A 451 5.08 -4.06 -46.34
N GLU A 452 5.27 -5.19 -47.01
CA GLU A 452 4.37 -5.66 -48.06
C GLU A 452 4.22 -7.18 -48.07
N ASP A 453 3.11 -7.64 -48.62
CA ASP A 453 2.86 -9.03 -49.02
C ASP A 453 2.44 -9.07 -50.51
N VAL A 454 2.02 -10.23 -50.99
CA VAL A 454 1.61 -10.41 -52.39
C VAL A 454 0.38 -9.55 -52.79
N LEU A 455 -0.48 -9.17 -51.85
CA LEU A 455 -1.73 -8.44 -52.10
C LEU A 455 -1.69 -6.99 -51.63
N PHE A 456 -0.88 -6.65 -50.64
CA PHE A 456 -0.99 -5.40 -49.90
C PHE A 456 0.35 -4.79 -49.52
N ARG A 457 0.35 -3.45 -49.40
CA ARG A 457 1.37 -2.66 -48.71
C ARG A 457 0.83 -2.15 -47.39
N TYR A 458 1.69 -2.11 -46.39
CA TYR A 458 1.42 -1.69 -45.03
C TYR A 458 2.34 -0.54 -44.67
N THR A 459 1.81 0.49 -44.00
CA THR A 459 2.61 1.60 -43.46
C THR A 459 2.18 1.88 -42.02
N VAL A 460 3.12 2.32 -41.19
CA VAL A 460 2.84 2.74 -39.81
C VAL A 460 2.82 4.27 -39.76
N GLU A 461 1.69 4.84 -39.32
CA GLU A 461 1.50 6.28 -39.19
C GLU A 461 0.79 6.58 -37.86
N GLY A 462 1.45 7.35 -36.98
CA GLY A 462 0.85 7.81 -35.71
C GLY A 462 0.35 6.69 -34.80
N GLY A 463 1.06 5.54 -34.75
CA GLY A 463 0.65 4.38 -33.95
C GLY A 463 -0.47 3.53 -34.58
N THR A 464 -0.82 3.80 -35.84
CA THR A 464 -1.80 3.02 -36.59
C THR A 464 -1.15 2.36 -37.81
N VAL A 465 -1.68 1.21 -38.20
CA VAL A 465 -1.28 0.52 -39.44
C VAL A 465 -2.27 0.86 -40.53
N ARG A 466 -1.80 1.45 -41.63
CA ARG A 466 -2.55 1.62 -42.86
C ARG A 466 -2.23 0.49 -43.82
N LYS A 467 -3.26 0.00 -44.53
CA LYS A 467 -3.18 -1.11 -45.48
C LYS A 467 -3.74 -0.66 -46.83
N LYS A 468 -2.97 -0.83 -47.91
CA LYS A 468 -3.36 -0.48 -49.28
C LYS A 468 -3.14 -1.67 -50.21
N LYS A 469 -4.11 -1.97 -51.08
CA LYS A 469 -3.93 -3.02 -52.09
C LYS A 469 -2.83 -2.62 -53.07
N ARG A 470 -1.98 -3.58 -53.44
CA ARG A 470 -0.94 -3.38 -54.46
C ARG A 470 -1.53 -3.13 -55.84
#